data_AF-A0A961XAV4-F1
#
_entry.id   AF-A0A961XAV4-F1
#
_cell.length_a   1.000
_cell.length_b   1.000
_cell.length_c   1.000
_cell.angle_alpha   90.00
_cell.angle_beta   90.00
_cell.angle_gamma   90.00
#
_symmetry.space_group_name_H-M   'P 1'
#
loop_
_entity.id
_entity.type
_entity.pdbx_description
1 polymer ?
#
loop_
_entity_poly.entity_id
_entity_poly.type
_entity_poly.pdbx_seq_one_letter_code
_entity_poly.pdbx_strand_id
1 'polypeptide(L)' 'MTKQIVAAAKPLGVVVHDHIIVGKQGHASFRGLGLI' A
#
# COMPACT_ATOMS: atom_id res chain seq x y z
N MET A 1 -6.70 -0.43 -7.88
CA MET A 1 -5.80 0.70 -7.53
C MET A 1 -4.48 0.24 -6.92
N THR A 2 -4.39 -0.23 -5.66
CA THR A 2 -3.09 -0.52 -4.98
C THR A 2 -2.15 -1.42 -5.79
N LYS A 3 -2.65 -2.55 -6.30
CA LYS A 3 -1.86 -3.46 -7.16
C LYS A 3 -1.34 -2.79 -8.45
N GLN A 4 -2.10 -1.85 -9.02
CA GLN A 4 -1.68 -1.11 -10.21
C GLN A 4 -0.56 -0.11 -9.87
N ILE A 5 -0.63 0.56 -8.72
CA ILE A 5 0.44 1.44 -8.23
C ILE A 5 1.72 0.63 -7.96
N VAL A 6 1.60 -0.53 -7.30
CA VAL A 6 2.73 -1.44 -7.08
C VAL A 6 3.37 -1.86 -8.42
N ALA A 7 2.55 -2.24 -9.40
CA ALA A 7 3.04 -2.61 -10.72
C ALA A 7 3.75 -1.45 -11.43
N ALA A 8 3.25 -0.22 -11.31
CA ALA A 8 3.85 0.97 -11.89
C ALA A 8 5.17 1.37 -11.21
N ALA A 9 5.32 1.13 -9.90
CA ALA A 9 6.52 1.45 -9.14
C ALA A 9 7.67 0.45 -9.40
N LYS A 10 7.34 -0.81 -9.71
CA LYS A 10 8.30 -1.90 -9.95
C LYS A 10 9.41 -1.57 -10.98
N PRO A 11 9.12 -1.08 -12.21
CA PRO A 11 10.17 -0.75 -13.18
C PRO A 11 11.05 0.44 -12.75
N LEU A 12 10.58 1.25 -11.81
CA LEU A 12 11.33 2.38 -11.27
C LEU A 12 12.27 1.96 -10.11
N GLY A 13 12.26 0.67 -9.72
CA GLY A 13 13.00 0.19 -8.55
C GLY A 13 12.44 0.69 -7.23
N VAL A 14 11.20 1.20 -7.22
CA VAL A 14 10.54 1.74 -6.02
C VAL A 14 9.61 0.70 -5.43
N VAL A 15 9.75 0.44 -4.12
CA VAL A 15 8.88 -0.46 -3.38
C VAL A 15 7.77 0.33 -2.70
N VAL A 16 6.52 -0.09 -2.92
CA VAL A 16 5.39 0.39 -2.11
C VAL A 16 5.41 -0.38 -0.79
N HIS A 17 5.81 0.29 0.28
CA HIS A 17 6.00 -0.37 1.57
C HIS A 17 4.67 -0.77 2.21
N ASP A 18 3.67 0.10 2.19
CA ASP A 18 2.35 -0.13 2.76
C ASP A 18 1.30 0.78 2.11
N HIS A 19 0.03 0.40 2.21
CA HIS A 19 -1.11 1.26 1.94
C HIS A 19 -1.89 1.44 3.24
N ILE A 20 -1.79 2.64 3.79
CA ILE A 20 -2.46 3.01 5.04
C ILE A 20 -3.72 3.83 4.69
N ILE A 21 -4.88 3.35 5.15
CA ILE A 21 -6.13 4.11 5.10
C ILE A 21 -6.34 4.73 6.48
N VAL A 22 -6.40 6.06 6.54
CA VAL A 22 -6.57 6.82 7.80
C VAL A 22 -8.02 7.29 7.94
N GLY A 23 -8.60 7.08 9.12
CA GLY A 23 -9.93 7.55 9.49
C GLY A 23 -9.92 8.37 10.80
N LYS A 24 -11.11 8.82 11.23
CA LYS A 24 -11.25 9.65 12.45
C LYS A 24 -10.74 8.96 13.72
N GLN A 25 -10.79 7.63 13.79
CA GLN A 25 -10.41 6.83 14.96
C GLN A 25 -9.39 5.75 14.56
N GLY A 26 -8.27 6.16 13.99
CA GLY A 26 -7.14 5.26 13.69
C GLY A 26 -6.93 4.99 12.21
N HIS A 27 -6.32 3.85 11.89
CA HIS A 27 -5.93 3.51 10.53
C HIS A 27 -5.95 2.00 10.27
N ALA A 28 -6.09 1.62 9.01
CA ALA A 28 -5.90 0.25 8.53
C ALA A 28 -4.64 0.16 7.67
N SER A 29 -3.77 -0.79 7.98
CA SER A 29 -2.55 -1.09 7.21
C SER A 29 -2.80 -2.29 6.31
N PHE A 30 -2.59 -2.15 5.01
CA PHE A 30 -2.73 -3.26 4.07
C PHE A 30 -1.63 -4.30 4.29
N ARG A 31 -0.40 -3.87 4.61
CA ARG A 31 0.69 -4.78 5.01
C ARG A 31 0.32 -5.57 6.26
N GLY A 32 -0.17 -4.90 7.29
CA GLY A 32 -0.58 -5.54 8.55
C GLY A 32 -1.73 -6.53 8.37
N LEU A 33 -2.57 -6.31 7.35
CA LEU A 33 -3.66 -7.19 6.96
C LEU A 33 -3.25 -8.26 5.92
N GLY A 34 -2.00 -8.29 5.45
CA GLY A 34 -1.53 -9.25 4.45
C GLY A 34 -2.09 -9.03 3.04
N LEU A 35 -2.47 -7.80 2.70
CA LEU A 35 -3.12 -7.43 1.43
C LEU A 35 -2.15 -6.86 0.38
N ILE A 36 -0.87 -6.69 0.73
CA ILE A 36 0.21 -6.20 -0.13
C ILE A 36 1.53 -6.92 0.14
#